data_AF-A0A0L0G336-F1
#
_entry.id   AF-A0A0L0G336-F1
#
_cell.length_a   1.000
_cell.length_b   1.000
_cell.length_c   1.000
_cell.angle_alpha   90.00
_cell.angle_beta   90.00
_cell.angle_gamma   90.00
#
_symmetry.space_group_name_H-M   'P 1'
#
loop_
_entity.id
_entity.type
_entity.pdbx_description
1 polymer ?
#
loop_
_entity_poly.entity_id
_entity_poly.type
_entity_poly.pdbx_seq_one_letter_code
_entity_poly.pdbx_strand_id
1 'polypeptide(L)'
;ASVLGCLSREDLIRWSINSDNLSYRCLASNGFLLKDWGQLNNVDRACVHSYIQSSVERYWELENAERDKTFHDTCRKFIKHNRDCPGNWYEDDQQLHLRILLIGLWCGAIAVIKRTEMEKLTIAKYIPLEWRRRVDLLTVTESGQTKKMREAGAIEYSRIRINEFPYAPSHGMSLAGGEHLEGKKRVGMLHQLSLPCDPTSRLENWYLIDIEKILQECKVMNPNPRGATKLPNEDYHAVGQNPKIGSSVARTQHTQVWRATVQDYNVYTRVNRPHYYPAINAHVDVIQVGSKADGSFIKFTVDDVCDYNFVVAITDLRMKMLKSFGGPHRVDLNVVAMHDGNKSYVVTVCVLSQLEEFVSPETGLKLTRNPDTGKTSVDFDLRSGYDRIDTQKSGGNFQVYTTMAFDTAVKEGKAILSRLYDYTCKPGCAKVIEDWLVELDAGQQ
;
A
#
# COMPACT_ATOMS: atom_id res chain seq x y z
N ALA A 1 15.95 23.71 -19.10
CA ALA A 1 17.43 23.77 -19.13
C ALA A 1 17.93 22.37 -19.45
N SER A 2 18.75 22.19 -20.48
CA SER A 2 19.27 20.87 -20.84
C SER A 2 20.49 20.51 -19.98
N VAL A 3 20.75 19.20 -19.84
CA VAL A 3 21.86 18.63 -19.05
C VAL A 3 23.24 19.23 -19.40
N LEU A 4 23.40 19.72 -20.63
CA LEU A 4 24.67 20.27 -21.13
C LEU A 4 24.88 21.76 -20.78
N GLY A 5 23.82 22.50 -20.44
CA GLY A 5 23.92 23.91 -20.05
C GLY A 5 24.53 24.14 -18.66
N CYS A 6 24.85 23.06 -17.94
CA CYS A 6 25.33 23.08 -16.55
C CYS A 6 26.82 22.70 -16.41
N LEU A 7 27.52 22.43 -17.52
CA LEU A 7 28.88 21.89 -17.49
C LEU A 7 29.92 22.97 -17.78
N SER A 8 30.96 23.02 -16.94
CA SER A 8 32.08 23.95 -17.08
C SER A 8 33.02 23.51 -18.21
N ARG A 9 33.89 24.42 -18.67
CA ARG A 9 34.96 24.09 -19.65
C ARG A 9 35.89 23.00 -19.11
N GLU A 10 36.07 22.93 -17.79
CA GLU A 10 36.87 21.90 -17.12
C GLU A 10 36.18 20.53 -17.15
N ASP A 11 34.84 20.47 -17.04
CA ASP A 11 34.07 19.22 -17.16
C ASP A 11 34.14 18.62 -18.57
N LEU A 12 34.11 19.47 -19.60
CA LEU A 12 34.22 19.06 -21.00
C LEU A 12 35.61 18.48 -21.32
N ILE A 13 36.67 19.08 -20.76
CA ILE A 13 38.05 18.58 -20.87
C ILE A 13 38.21 17.26 -20.12
N ARG A 14 37.64 17.15 -18.92
CA ARG A 14 37.66 15.93 -18.10
C ARG A 14 36.97 14.74 -18.79
N TRP A 15 35.97 15.00 -19.64
CA TRP A 15 35.27 13.97 -20.41
C TRP A 15 35.83 13.80 -21.83
N SER A 16 37.03 14.34 -22.10
CA SER A 16 37.74 14.22 -23.38
C SER A 16 36.97 14.76 -24.58
N ILE A 17 36.07 15.73 -24.40
CA ILE A 17 35.31 16.36 -25.50
C ILE A 17 36.15 17.54 -26.03
N ASN A 18 36.91 17.30 -27.10
CA ASN A 18 37.81 18.28 -27.75
C ASN A 18 37.40 18.61 -29.20
N SER A 19 38.13 19.53 -29.84
CA SER A 19 37.84 20.04 -31.19
C SER A 19 37.71 18.98 -32.28
N ASP A 20 38.31 17.81 -32.05
CA ASP A 20 38.39 16.73 -33.02
C ASP A 20 37.23 15.73 -32.84
N ASN A 21 36.52 15.79 -31.71
CA ASN A 21 35.37 14.91 -31.47
C ASN A 21 34.12 15.35 -32.25
N LEU A 22 33.37 14.37 -32.74
CA LEU A 22 32.10 14.57 -33.45
C LEU A 22 31.12 15.44 -32.63
N SER A 23 31.08 15.23 -31.31
CA SER A 23 30.28 15.99 -30.36
C SER A 23 30.63 17.49 -30.34
N TYR A 24 31.91 17.84 -30.43
CA TYR A 24 32.36 19.23 -30.54
C TYR A 24 32.07 19.82 -31.92
N ARG A 25 32.26 19.04 -32.99
CA ARG A 25 31.94 19.48 -34.36
C ARG A 25 30.44 19.76 -34.53
N CYS A 26 29.58 18.98 -33.88
CA CYS A 26 28.13 19.24 -33.83
C CYS A 26 27.76 20.48 -33.01
N LEU A 27 28.53 20.83 -31.97
CA LEU A 27 28.40 22.08 -31.20
C LEU A 27 28.87 23.30 -32.01
N ALA A 28 29.96 23.16 -32.76
CA ALA A 28 30.53 24.22 -33.58
C ALA A 28 29.71 24.50 -34.85
N SER A 29 29.14 23.48 -35.50
CA SER A 29 28.40 23.63 -36.76
C SER A 29 27.04 24.32 -36.63
N ASN A 30 26.45 24.37 -35.43
CA ASN A 30 25.12 24.93 -35.19
C ASN A 30 25.11 26.24 -34.40
N GLY A 31 26.29 26.83 -34.14
CA GLY A 31 26.42 28.16 -33.52
C GLY A 31 25.88 28.32 -32.10
N PHE A 32 25.36 27.25 -31.48
CA PHE A 32 24.83 27.23 -30.11
C PHE A 32 25.01 25.84 -29.48
N LEU A 33 25.15 25.80 -28.14
CA LEU A 33 25.07 24.57 -27.34
C LEU A 33 23.85 23.76 -27.77
N LEU A 34 24.04 22.49 -28.12
CA LEU A 34 22.98 21.52 -28.35
C LEU A 34 22.07 21.50 -27.11
N LYS A 35 20.87 22.09 -27.25
CA LYS A 35 19.83 22.10 -26.24
C LYS A 35 19.10 20.76 -26.22
N ASP A 36 18.93 20.12 -27.38
CA ASP A 36 18.37 18.78 -27.52
C ASP A 36 18.78 18.07 -28.81
N TRP A 37 18.56 16.75 -28.86
CA TRP A 37 18.92 15.86 -29.98
C TRP A 37 18.09 16.06 -31.25
N GLY A 38 16.95 16.75 -31.15
CA GLY A 38 16.10 17.07 -32.29
C GLY A 38 16.73 18.08 -33.26
N GLN A 39 17.80 18.75 -32.81
CA GLN A 39 18.53 19.74 -33.60
C GLN A 39 19.49 19.13 -34.64
N LEU A 40 19.79 17.83 -34.54
CA LEU A 40 20.61 17.12 -35.53
C LEU A 40 19.77 16.68 -36.73
N ASN A 41 20.35 16.66 -37.93
CA ASN A 41 19.71 16.02 -39.09
C ASN A 41 19.70 14.48 -38.93
N ASN A 42 18.94 13.77 -39.76
CA ASN A 42 18.77 12.31 -39.62
C ASN A 42 20.08 11.52 -39.80
N VAL A 43 20.97 11.99 -40.66
CA VAL A 43 22.26 11.33 -40.94
C VAL A 43 23.18 11.45 -39.72
N ASP A 44 23.33 12.67 -39.19
CA ASP A 44 24.15 12.93 -38.01
C ASP A 44 23.61 12.22 -36.77
N ARG A 45 22.28 12.14 -36.62
CA ARG A 45 21.65 11.32 -35.56
C ARG A 45 22.05 9.86 -35.67
N ALA A 46 22.00 9.28 -36.86
CA ALA A 46 22.36 7.88 -37.08
C ALA A 46 23.86 7.61 -36.81
N CYS A 47 24.74 8.51 -37.26
CA CYS A 47 26.18 8.39 -37.00
C CYS A 47 26.51 8.49 -35.51
N VAL A 48 25.94 9.46 -34.80
CA VAL A 48 26.14 9.62 -33.36
C VAL A 48 25.57 8.43 -32.58
N HIS A 49 24.41 7.92 -32.98
CA HIS A 49 23.82 6.73 -32.36
C HIS A 49 24.73 5.50 -32.50
N SER A 50 25.22 5.23 -33.71
CA SER A 50 26.13 4.11 -33.98
C SER A 50 27.46 4.23 -33.24
N TYR A 51 28.02 5.45 -33.17
CA TYR A 51 29.26 5.71 -32.44
C TYR A 51 29.11 5.48 -30.93
N ILE A 52 28.01 5.97 -30.33
CA ILE A 52 27.79 5.80 -28.89
C ILE A 52 27.46 4.35 -28.57
N GLN A 53 26.65 3.68 -29.39
CA GLN A 53 26.37 2.26 -29.22
C GLN A 53 27.67 1.44 -29.18
N SER A 54 28.54 1.59 -30.19
CA SER A 54 29.81 0.87 -30.26
C SER A 54 30.79 1.26 -29.15
N SER A 55 30.83 2.53 -28.76
CA SER A 55 31.69 3.00 -27.66
C SER A 55 31.24 2.45 -26.31
N VAL A 56 29.93 2.31 -26.10
CA VAL A 56 29.38 1.78 -24.86
C VAL A 56 29.50 0.26 -24.80
N GLU A 57 29.24 -0.45 -25.89
CA GLU A 57 29.49 -1.90 -25.97
C GLU A 57 30.94 -2.21 -25.60
N ARG A 58 31.89 -1.46 -26.19
CA ARG A 58 33.32 -1.59 -25.87
C ARG A 58 33.66 -1.23 -24.41
N TYR A 59 33.10 -0.15 -23.88
CA TYR A 59 33.33 0.22 -22.47
C TYR A 59 32.79 -0.84 -21.51
N TRP A 60 31.61 -1.40 -21.81
CA TRP A 60 30.96 -2.41 -20.99
C TRP A 60 31.72 -3.74 -21.00
N GLU A 61 32.23 -4.14 -22.17
CA GLU A 61 33.12 -5.29 -22.33
C GLU A 61 34.40 -5.12 -21.51
N LEU A 62 34.96 -3.91 -21.44
CA LEU A 62 36.17 -3.61 -20.65
C LEU A 62 35.90 -3.59 -19.13
N GLU A 63 34.79 -3.01 -18.66
CA GLU A 63 34.45 -2.99 -17.23
C GLU A 63 34.03 -4.35 -16.68
N ASN A 64 33.45 -5.22 -17.52
CA ASN A 64 32.86 -6.50 -17.10
C ASN A 64 33.57 -7.72 -17.70
N ALA A 65 34.82 -7.60 -18.11
CA ALA A 65 35.59 -8.68 -18.72
C ALA A 65 35.67 -9.98 -17.87
N GLU A 66 35.41 -9.90 -16.55
CA GLU A 66 35.31 -11.07 -15.66
C GLU A 66 33.91 -11.69 -15.56
N ARG A 67 32.88 -11.07 -16.16
CA ARG A 67 31.49 -11.53 -16.20
C ARG A 67 31.07 -11.74 -17.65
N ASP A 68 31.12 -12.99 -18.13
CA ASP A 68 30.70 -13.51 -19.45
C ASP A 68 29.23 -13.18 -19.86
N LYS A 69 28.86 -11.91 -19.94
CA LYS A 69 27.50 -11.46 -20.29
C LYS A 69 27.58 -10.29 -21.26
N THR A 70 27.02 -10.49 -22.44
CA THR A 70 26.80 -9.39 -23.39
C THR A 70 25.94 -8.29 -22.75
N PHE A 71 26.15 -7.03 -23.12
CA PHE A 71 25.35 -5.90 -22.62
C PHE A 71 23.83 -6.13 -22.79
N HIS A 72 23.43 -6.76 -23.90
CA HIS A 72 22.03 -7.12 -24.16
C HIS A 72 21.46 -8.10 -23.14
N ASP A 73 22.24 -9.08 -22.67
CA ASP A 73 21.79 -10.01 -21.62
C ASP A 73 21.63 -9.31 -20.27
N THR A 74 22.49 -8.33 -19.97
CA THR A 74 22.31 -7.46 -18.81
C THR A 74 21.04 -6.63 -18.94
N CYS A 75 20.76 -6.03 -20.10
CA CYS A 75 19.49 -5.33 -20.34
C CYS A 75 18.27 -6.24 -20.16
N ARG A 76 18.32 -7.49 -20.65
CA ARG A 76 17.23 -8.47 -20.45
C ARG A 76 17.03 -8.79 -18.97
N LYS A 77 18.11 -8.97 -18.20
CA LYS A 77 18.06 -9.18 -16.74
C LYS A 77 17.54 -7.96 -16.01
N PHE A 78 17.95 -6.77 -16.44
CA PHE A 78 17.46 -5.50 -15.94
C PHE A 78 15.95 -5.33 -16.17
N ILE A 79 15.45 -5.61 -17.38
CA ILE A 79 14.01 -5.58 -17.68
C ILE A 79 13.26 -6.60 -16.82
N LYS A 80 13.78 -7.84 -16.74
CA LYS A 80 13.20 -8.88 -15.88
C LYS A 80 13.14 -8.44 -14.42
N HIS A 81 14.23 -7.87 -13.89
CA HIS A 81 14.28 -7.34 -12.54
C HIS A 81 13.26 -6.22 -12.34
N ASN A 82 13.15 -5.25 -13.25
CA ASN A 82 12.16 -4.17 -13.09
C ASN A 82 10.70 -4.68 -13.14
N ARG A 83 10.45 -5.78 -13.87
CA ARG A 83 9.14 -6.45 -13.91
C ARG A 83 8.85 -7.24 -12.63
N ASP A 84 9.83 -8.01 -12.17
CA ASP A 84 9.67 -8.93 -11.04
C ASP A 84 9.86 -8.20 -9.68
N CYS A 85 10.60 -7.09 -9.68
CA CYS A 85 10.97 -6.24 -8.53
C CYS A 85 10.69 -4.74 -8.78
N PRO A 86 9.47 -4.33 -9.18
CA PRO A 86 9.17 -2.93 -9.49
C PRO A 86 9.45 -1.98 -8.32
N GLY A 87 10.21 -0.92 -8.59
CA GLY A 87 10.57 0.12 -7.62
C GLY A 87 11.90 -0.10 -6.88
N ASN A 88 12.55 -1.26 -7.07
CA ASN A 88 13.88 -1.53 -6.49
C ASN A 88 15.00 -1.11 -7.45
N TRP A 89 16.17 -0.80 -6.89
CA TRP A 89 17.39 -0.61 -7.67
C TRP A 89 17.89 -1.95 -8.20
N TYR A 90 18.42 -1.95 -9.43
CA TYR A 90 18.91 -3.18 -10.05
C TYR A 90 20.18 -3.61 -9.32
N GLU A 91 20.19 -4.84 -8.78
CA GLU A 91 21.26 -5.33 -7.91
C GLU A 91 21.53 -4.41 -6.69
N ASP A 92 20.47 -3.73 -6.20
CA ASP A 92 20.53 -2.77 -5.09
C ASP A 92 21.50 -1.58 -5.31
N ASP A 93 21.91 -1.33 -6.56
CA ASP A 93 22.83 -0.24 -6.93
C ASP A 93 22.12 0.80 -7.81
N GLN A 94 21.98 2.00 -7.27
CA GLN A 94 21.37 3.14 -7.96
C GLN A 94 22.14 3.57 -9.21
N GLN A 95 23.47 3.62 -9.13
CA GLN A 95 24.30 4.08 -10.25
C GLN A 95 24.29 3.07 -11.38
N LEU A 96 24.38 1.78 -11.05
CA LEU A 96 24.27 0.70 -12.02
C LEU A 96 22.91 0.69 -12.71
N HIS A 97 21.82 0.82 -11.94
CA HIS A 97 20.46 0.89 -12.47
C HIS A 97 20.30 2.04 -13.48
N LEU A 98 20.72 3.25 -13.10
CA LEU A 98 20.64 4.43 -13.98
C LEU A 98 21.53 4.26 -15.22
N ARG A 99 22.73 3.70 -15.06
CA ARG A 99 23.68 3.44 -16.15
C ARG A 99 23.09 2.47 -17.17
N ILE A 100 22.62 1.29 -16.75
CA ILE A 100 22.04 0.29 -17.64
C ILE A 100 20.84 0.86 -18.39
N LEU A 101 19.98 1.61 -17.71
CA LEU A 101 18.81 2.18 -18.37
C LEU A 101 19.16 3.28 -19.37
N LEU A 102 20.03 4.23 -18.99
CA LEU A 102 20.41 5.31 -19.90
C LEU A 102 21.09 4.76 -21.14
N ILE A 103 22.00 3.80 -20.97
CA ILE A 103 22.65 3.12 -22.09
C ILE A 103 21.63 2.32 -22.91
N GLY A 104 20.79 1.53 -22.25
CA GLY A 104 19.81 0.68 -22.91
C GLY A 104 18.78 1.48 -23.72
N LEU A 105 18.34 2.62 -23.21
CA LEU A 105 17.54 3.60 -23.95
C LEU A 105 18.30 4.15 -25.15
N TRP A 106 19.59 4.44 -24.96
CA TRP A 106 20.43 5.03 -26.00
C TRP A 106 20.66 4.10 -27.18
N CYS A 107 20.98 2.83 -26.92
CA CYS A 107 21.25 1.85 -27.97
C CYS A 107 19.98 1.12 -28.47
N GLY A 108 18.81 1.51 -27.98
CA GLY A 108 17.53 0.89 -28.34
C GLY A 108 17.34 -0.52 -27.77
N ALA A 109 18.19 -0.98 -26.85
CA ALA A 109 18.01 -2.27 -26.16
C ALA A 109 16.88 -2.24 -25.12
N ILE A 110 16.49 -1.05 -24.65
CA ILE A 110 15.38 -0.82 -23.74
C ILE A 110 14.47 0.26 -24.34
N ALA A 111 13.17 -0.01 -24.35
CA ALA A 111 12.16 1.00 -24.63
C ALA A 111 11.41 1.31 -23.34
N VAL A 112 11.18 2.61 -23.08
CA VAL A 112 10.36 3.05 -21.94
C VAL A 112 9.16 3.82 -22.47
N ILE A 113 7.97 3.39 -22.05
CA ILE A 113 6.76 4.18 -22.21
C ILE A 113 6.75 5.20 -21.08
N LYS A 114 6.79 6.48 -21.44
CA LYS A 114 6.80 7.57 -20.46
C LYS A 114 5.56 7.48 -19.58
N ARG A 115 5.75 7.71 -18.27
CA ARG A 115 4.66 7.72 -17.29
C ARG A 115 3.51 8.63 -17.71
N THR A 116 3.78 9.84 -18.22
CA THR A 116 2.70 10.74 -18.68
C THR A 116 1.94 10.22 -19.90
N GLU A 117 2.56 9.38 -20.73
CA GLU A 117 1.85 8.76 -21.86
C GLU A 117 0.98 7.59 -21.37
N MET A 118 1.45 6.81 -20.39
CA MET A 118 0.61 5.80 -19.74
C MET A 118 -0.56 6.44 -18.99
N GLU A 119 -0.32 7.54 -18.27
CA GLU A 119 -1.34 8.22 -17.48
C GLU A 119 -2.45 8.82 -18.34
N LYS A 120 -2.15 9.23 -19.59
CA LYS A 120 -3.19 9.64 -20.57
C LYS A 120 -4.13 8.50 -20.92
N LEU A 121 -3.66 7.25 -20.88
CA LEU A 121 -4.47 6.06 -21.15
C LEU A 121 -5.30 5.66 -19.92
N THR A 122 -4.85 6.02 -18.72
CA THR A 122 -5.60 5.81 -17.48
C THR A 122 -6.49 7.02 -17.19
N ILE A 123 -7.74 7.00 -17.64
CA ILE A 123 -8.77 8.01 -17.28
C ILE A 123 -9.23 7.82 -15.81
N ALA A 124 -8.36 7.36 -14.91
CA ALA A 124 -8.68 7.21 -13.51
C ALA A 124 -8.51 8.58 -12.83
N LYS A 125 -9.57 9.40 -12.88
CA LYS A 125 -9.65 10.60 -12.04
C LYS A 125 -9.61 10.16 -10.58
N TYR A 126 -8.63 10.63 -9.84
CA TYR A 126 -8.56 10.48 -8.39
C TYR A 126 -8.78 11.85 -7.73
N ILE A 127 -9.28 11.82 -6.50
CA ILE A 127 -9.33 12.96 -5.61
C ILE A 127 -8.08 12.87 -4.71
N PRO A 128 -7.09 13.77 -4.87
CA PRO A 128 -5.96 13.82 -3.96
C PRO A 128 -6.38 14.51 -2.66
N LEU A 129 -6.04 13.88 -1.54
CA LEU A 129 -6.21 14.43 -0.20
C LEU A 129 -4.83 14.55 0.44
N GLU A 130 -4.36 15.77 0.62
CA GLU A 130 -3.16 16.05 1.40
C GLU A 130 -3.51 16.04 2.89
N TRP A 131 -2.70 15.37 3.70
CA TRP A 131 -2.82 15.38 5.15
C TRP A 131 -1.45 15.28 5.80
N ARG A 132 -1.35 15.72 7.06
CA ARG A 132 -0.10 15.63 7.84
C ARG A 132 -0.20 14.50 8.84
N ARG A 133 0.77 13.59 8.80
CA ARG A 133 0.90 12.50 9.77
C ARG A 133 1.14 13.05 11.17
N ARG A 134 0.45 12.51 12.18
CA ARG A 134 0.57 13.00 13.57
C ARG A 134 1.24 12.01 14.49
N VAL A 135 1.18 10.73 14.15
CA VAL A 135 1.90 9.68 14.87
C VAL A 135 2.82 8.92 13.91
N ASP A 136 3.94 8.44 14.41
CA ASP A 136 4.84 7.61 13.58
C ASP A 136 4.11 6.36 13.07
N LEU A 137 4.28 6.02 11.80
CA LEU A 137 3.89 4.69 11.32
C LEU A 137 5.01 3.72 11.67
N LEU A 138 4.73 2.83 12.63
CA LEU A 138 5.69 1.87 13.15
C LEU A 138 5.36 0.44 12.70
N THR A 139 6.38 -0.40 12.60
CA THR A 139 6.24 -1.85 12.44
C THR A 139 7.24 -2.58 13.33
N VAL A 140 7.14 -3.90 13.41
CA VAL A 140 8.07 -4.77 14.13
C VAL A 140 8.77 -5.67 13.13
N THR A 141 10.10 -5.75 13.18
CA THR A 141 10.91 -6.64 12.33
C THR A 141 10.79 -8.09 12.80
N GLU A 142 11.25 -9.05 12.00
CA GLU A 142 11.33 -10.46 12.42
C GLU A 142 12.18 -10.66 13.69
N SER A 143 13.17 -9.80 13.91
CA SER A 143 13.99 -9.77 15.13
C SER A 143 13.31 -9.11 16.35
N GLY A 144 12.05 -8.68 16.22
CA GLY A 144 11.30 -8.01 17.28
C GLY A 144 11.63 -6.53 17.47
N GLN A 145 12.47 -5.94 16.61
CA GLN A 145 12.83 -4.52 16.71
C GLN A 145 11.74 -3.63 16.13
N THR A 146 11.46 -2.51 16.78
CA THR A 146 10.55 -1.50 16.24
C THR A 146 11.24 -0.72 15.14
N LYS A 147 10.63 -0.69 13.94
CA LYS A 147 11.10 0.07 12.78
C LYS A 147 10.10 1.16 12.44
N LYS A 148 10.60 2.38 12.24
CA LYS A 148 9.81 3.52 11.76
C LYS A 148 9.70 3.46 10.23
N MET A 149 8.48 3.48 9.72
CA MET A 149 8.16 3.47 8.30
C MET A 149 7.78 4.86 7.79
N ARG A 150 7.16 5.68 8.68
CA ARG A 150 6.88 7.10 8.47
C ARG A 150 7.07 7.88 9.75
N GLU A 151 7.52 9.11 9.60
CA GLU A 151 7.65 10.05 10.72
C GLU A 151 6.39 10.89 10.90
N ALA A 152 6.05 11.16 12.16
CA ALA A 152 5.14 12.25 12.50
C ALA A 152 5.64 13.56 11.89
N GLY A 153 4.72 14.36 11.36
CA GLY A 153 5.01 15.59 10.63
C GLY A 153 5.15 15.42 9.11
N ALA A 154 5.30 14.19 8.60
CA ALA A 154 5.34 13.94 7.15
C ALA A 154 4.05 14.39 6.46
N ILE A 155 4.19 14.97 5.25
CA ILE A 155 3.06 15.26 4.37
C ILE A 155 2.74 13.99 3.58
N GLU A 156 1.52 13.51 3.75
CA GLU A 156 0.99 12.30 3.14
C GLU A 156 -0.11 12.67 2.14
N TYR A 157 -0.36 11.76 1.20
CA TYR A 157 -1.40 11.91 0.20
C TYR A 157 -2.24 10.65 0.08
N SER A 158 -3.55 10.80 0.16
CA SER A 158 -4.53 9.76 -0.15
C SER A 158 -5.16 10.04 -1.50
N ARG A 159 -5.02 9.11 -2.46
CA ARG A 159 -5.58 9.26 -3.81
C ARG A 159 -6.77 8.35 -3.98
N ILE A 160 -7.95 8.91 -3.69
CA ILE A 160 -9.21 8.19 -3.72
C ILE A 160 -9.71 8.12 -5.16
N ARG A 161 -9.96 6.92 -5.66
CA ARG A 161 -10.52 6.67 -6.98
C ARG A 161 -11.59 5.60 -6.92
N ILE A 162 -12.51 5.63 -7.88
CA ILE A 162 -13.44 4.52 -8.11
C ILE A 162 -12.61 3.29 -8.52
N ASN A 163 -13.00 2.13 -8.01
CA ASN A 163 -12.38 0.88 -8.37
C ASN A 163 -12.88 0.43 -9.75
N GLU A 164 -11.99 -0.07 -10.60
CA GLU A 164 -12.35 -0.54 -11.95
C GLU A 164 -13.23 -1.79 -11.90
N PHE A 165 -13.07 -2.61 -10.85
CA PHE A 165 -13.85 -3.83 -10.61
C PHE A 165 -14.56 -3.74 -9.26
N PRO A 166 -15.67 -2.99 -9.15
CA PRO A 166 -16.37 -2.79 -7.89
C PRO A 166 -17.05 -4.09 -7.44
N TYR A 167 -16.82 -4.48 -6.19
CA TYR A 167 -17.52 -5.60 -5.55
C TYR A 167 -18.38 -5.18 -4.34
N ALA A 168 -18.55 -3.86 -4.17
CA ALA A 168 -19.49 -3.24 -3.25
C ALA A 168 -20.06 -1.96 -3.89
N PRO A 169 -21.20 -1.42 -3.41
CA PRO A 169 -21.74 -0.16 -3.90
C PRO A 169 -20.74 1.00 -3.75
N SER A 170 -20.55 1.79 -4.81
CA SER A 170 -19.55 2.87 -4.86
C SER A 170 -18.15 2.44 -4.42
N HIS A 171 -17.78 1.17 -4.69
CA HIS A 171 -16.48 0.65 -4.29
C HIS A 171 -15.34 1.41 -4.97
N GLY A 172 -14.46 1.91 -4.13
CA GLY A 172 -13.28 2.68 -4.47
C GLY A 172 -12.05 2.14 -3.75
N MET A 173 -10.91 2.71 -4.11
CA MET A 173 -9.63 2.42 -3.51
C MET A 173 -8.89 3.73 -3.29
N SER A 174 -8.22 3.86 -2.15
CA SER A 174 -7.31 4.97 -1.91
C SER A 174 -5.88 4.46 -1.81
N LEU A 175 -5.04 4.94 -2.73
CA LEU A 175 -3.61 4.62 -2.74
C LEU A 175 -2.85 5.62 -1.86
N ALA A 176 -1.98 5.11 -0.98
CA ALA A 176 -1.01 5.95 -0.29
C ALA A 176 -0.02 6.52 -1.31
N GLY A 177 0.26 7.82 -1.25
CA GLY A 177 1.52 8.42 -1.68
C GLY A 177 2.14 7.87 -2.96
N GLY A 178 1.38 7.73 -4.05
CA GLY A 178 1.89 7.26 -5.34
C GLY A 178 2.78 8.28 -6.06
N GLU A 179 3.87 8.72 -5.43
CA GLU A 179 4.95 9.55 -6.01
C GLU A 179 4.53 10.81 -6.79
N HIS A 180 3.27 11.19 -6.76
CA HIS A 180 2.82 12.32 -7.54
C HIS A 180 3.34 13.59 -6.88
N LEU A 181 4.01 14.37 -7.73
CA LEU A 181 4.58 15.69 -7.52
C LEU A 181 3.50 16.75 -7.21
N GLU A 182 2.46 16.42 -6.45
CA GLU A 182 1.54 17.42 -5.91
C GLU A 182 2.37 18.37 -5.03
N GLY A 183 2.38 19.66 -5.38
CA GLY A 183 3.23 20.68 -4.77
C GLY A 183 4.71 20.72 -5.23
N LYS A 184 5.23 19.70 -5.92
CA LYS A 184 6.58 19.74 -6.51
C LYS A 184 6.49 20.19 -7.97
N LYS A 185 7.17 21.28 -8.35
CA LYS A 185 7.27 21.71 -9.75
C LYS A 185 7.69 20.51 -10.62
N ARG A 186 6.86 20.19 -11.63
CA ARG A 186 7.16 19.24 -12.71
C ARG A 186 8.58 19.50 -13.27
N VAL A 187 9.39 18.58 -13.78
CA VAL A 187 9.37 17.12 -14.05
C VAL A 187 10.81 16.83 -14.51
N GLY A 188 11.51 15.87 -13.90
CA GLY A 188 12.78 15.34 -14.44
C GLY A 188 12.54 14.11 -15.31
N MET A 189 13.47 13.79 -16.20
CA MET A 189 13.43 12.57 -17.01
C MET A 189 13.33 11.30 -16.14
N LEU A 190 13.92 11.30 -14.94
CA LEU A 190 13.80 10.21 -13.97
C LEU A 190 12.35 9.88 -13.58
N HIS A 191 11.51 10.91 -13.35
CA HIS A 191 10.08 10.73 -13.06
C HIS A 191 9.32 10.15 -14.27
N GLN A 192 9.67 10.57 -15.49
CA GLN A 192 9.05 10.05 -16.71
C GLN A 192 9.40 8.58 -16.96
N LEU A 193 10.57 8.15 -16.49
CA LEU A 193 11.08 6.79 -16.65
C LEU A 193 10.67 5.86 -15.50
N SER A 194 9.88 6.35 -14.54
CA SER A 194 9.49 5.61 -13.33
C SER A 194 10.69 5.06 -12.54
N LEU A 195 11.81 5.80 -12.52
CA LEU A 195 13.08 5.36 -11.96
C LEU A 195 13.34 5.91 -10.57
N PRO A 196 14.01 5.11 -9.72
CA PRO A 196 13.29 4.62 -8.59
C PRO A 196 12.67 5.70 -7.76
N CYS A 197 11.43 5.38 -7.53
CA CYS A 197 10.58 5.86 -6.49
C CYS A 197 11.40 5.91 -5.22
N ASP A 198 11.34 7.05 -4.54
CA ASP A 198 11.72 7.12 -3.14
C ASP A 198 11.22 5.82 -2.48
N PRO A 199 12.09 4.95 -1.95
CA PRO A 199 11.65 3.71 -1.30
C PRO A 199 10.70 4.01 -0.14
N THR A 200 10.80 5.23 0.41
CA THR A 200 9.87 5.79 1.37
C THR A 200 8.62 6.39 0.71
N SER A 201 8.34 6.25 -0.58
CA SER A 201 7.05 6.60 -1.17
C SER A 201 6.13 5.37 -1.31
N ARG A 202 6.71 4.18 -1.43
CA ARG A 202 5.99 2.91 -1.61
C ARG A 202 6.03 2.10 -0.34
N LEU A 203 5.00 2.25 0.48
CA LEU A 203 4.77 1.36 1.61
C LEU A 203 4.09 0.08 1.11
N GLU A 204 4.52 -1.05 1.66
CA GLU A 204 3.84 -2.32 1.45
C GLU A 204 2.46 -2.30 2.13
N ASN A 205 1.51 -3.03 1.54
CA ASN A 205 0.18 -3.21 2.12
C ASN A 205 0.15 -4.35 3.12
N TRP A 206 0.82 -5.46 2.80
CA TRP A 206 0.92 -6.60 3.70
C TRP A 206 1.76 -6.21 4.91
N TYR A 207 1.39 -6.75 6.08
CA TYR A 207 2.13 -6.57 7.34
C TYR A 207 2.14 -5.13 7.90
N LEU A 208 1.54 -4.16 7.18
CA LEU A 208 1.59 -2.74 7.50
C LEU A 208 0.22 -2.07 7.36
N ILE A 209 -0.64 -2.26 8.35
CA ILE A 209 -1.91 -1.53 8.50
C ILE A 209 -1.62 -0.10 8.97
N ASP A 210 -1.96 0.89 8.13
CA ASP A 210 -1.83 2.31 8.46
C ASP A 210 -3.17 2.87 8.97
N ILE A 211 -3.32 2.78 10.28
CA ILE A 211 -4.55 3.17 10.96
C ILE A 211 -4.82 4.66 10.77
N GLU A 212 -3.82 5.53 10.92
CA GLU A 212 -4.04 6.98 10.75
C GLU A 212 -4.56 7.30 9.34
N LYS A 213 -4.03 6.65 8.29
CA LYS A 213 -4.55 6.79 6.92
C LYS A 213 -6.04 6.40 6.82
N ILE A 214 -6.42 5.25 7.39
CA ILE A 214 -7.83 4.79 7.42
C ILE A 214 -8.74 5.84 8.07
N LEU A 215 -8.30 6.39 9.21
CA LEU A 215 -9.07 7.36 9.98
C LEU A 215 -9.19 8.72 9.25
N GLN A 216 -8.10 9.21 8.66
CA GLN A 216 -8.08 10.45 7.87
C GLN A 216 -9.00 10.37 6.66
N GLU A 217 -8.92 9.25 5.92
CA GLU A 217 -9.80 9.03 4.77
C GLU A 217 -11.27 8.89 5.19
N CYS A 218 -11.54 8.20 6.30
CA CYS A 218 -12.90 8.13 6.85
C CYS A 218 -13.43 9.51 7.23
N LYS A 219 -12.62 10.34 7.89
CA LYS A 219 -12.98 11.72 8.28
C LYS A 219 -13.31 12.59 7.08
N VAL A 220 -12.51 12.51 6.01
CA VAL A 220 -12.71 13.34 4.81
C VAL A 220 -13.87 12.84 3.95
N MET A 221 -14.06 11.53 3.84
CA MET A 221 -15.18 10.95 3.08
C MET A 221 -16.52 11.06 3.81
N ASN A 222 -16.47 11.23 5.13
CA ASN A 222 -17.64 11.41 5.98
C ASN A 222 -17.39 12.64 6.86
N PRO A 223 -17.35 13.86 6.30
CA PRO A 223 -17.25 15.03 7.14
C PRO A 223 -18.43 14.97 8.14
N ASN A 224 -18.14 15.19 9.42
CA ASN A 224 -19.14 15.25 10.49
C ASN A 224 -19.53 16.72 10.66
N PRO A 225 -20.59 17.20 10.00
CA PRO A 225 -21.26 18.37 10.48
C PRO A 225 -22.32 17.85 11.44
N ARG A 226 -22.09 18.01 12.74
CA ARG A 226 -23.19 18.00 13.71
C ARG A 226 -24.31 18.90 13.16
N GLY A 227 -25.29 18.32 12.48
CA GLY A 227 -26.41 19.03 11.85
C GLY A 227 -26.30 19.48 10.38
N ALA A 228 -25.32 19.07 9.55
CA ALA A 228 -25.53 19.26 8.10
C ALA A 228 -26.23 18.06 7.48
N THR A 229 -27.29 18.37 6.75
CA THR A 229 -28.02 17.45 5.90
C THR A 229 -27.10 17.04 4.76
N LYS A 230 -26.99 15.72 4.50
CA LYS A 230 -26.41 15.21 3.26
C LYS A 230 -27.02 15.95 2.07
N LEU A 231 -26.21 16.35 1.10
CA LEU A 231 -26.72 16.82 -0.18
C LEU A 231 -27.41 15.65 -0.92
N PRO A 232 -28.33 15.94 -1.87
CA PRO A 232 -28.93 14.89 -2.69
C PRO A 232 -27.85 14.01 -3.34
N ASN A 233 -27.98 12.69 -3.16
CA ASN A 233 -27.05 11.65 -3.63
C ASN A 233 -25.69 11.56 -2.91
N GLU A 234 -25.46 12.33 -1.85
CA GLU A 234 -24.32 12.07 -0.96
C GLU A 234 -24.58 10.82 -0.12
N ASP A 235 -23.51 10.09 0.18
CA ASP A 235 -23.59 8.92 1.03
C ASP A 235 -22.41 8.81 1.97
N TYR A 236 -22.60 8.04 3.03
CA TYR A 236 -21.53 7.69 3.95
C TYR A 236 -20.70 6.55 3.37
N HIS A 237 -19.41 6.58 3.65
CA HIS A 237 -18.44 5.62 3.16
C HIS A 237 -17.70 4.99 4.33
N ALA A 238 -17.60 3.67 4.34
CA ALA A 238 -16.66 2.97 5.19
C ALA A 238 -15.29 2.91 4.50
N VAL A 239 -14.25 2.94 5.33
CA VAL A 239 -12.86 2.84 4.91
C VAL A 239 -12.18 1.76 5.73
N GLY A 240 -11.42 0.88 5.08
CA GLY A 240 -10.64 -0.13 5.79
C GLY A 240 -9.42 -0.58 4.99
N GLN A 241 -8.51 -1.28 5.65
CA GLN A 241 -7.38 -1.93 4.98
C GLN A 241 -7.47 -3.44 5.20
N ASN A 242 -7.38 -4.21 4.11
CA ASN A 242 -7.41 -5.66 4.21
C ASN A 242 -6.11 -6.16 4.84
N PRO A 243 -6.17 -7.10 5.80
CA PRO A 243 -5.00 -7.84 6.26
C PRO A 243 -4.38 -8.64 5.10
N LYS A 244 -3.13 -9.10 5.25
CA LYS A 244 -2.41 -9.90 4.24
C LYS A 244 -3.26 -11.08 3.75
N ILE A 245 -3.92 -11.78 4.68
CA ILE A 245 -4.75 -12.93 4.34
C ILE A 245 -5.96 -12.57 3.48
N GLY A 246 -6.46 -11.34 3.60
CA GLY A 246 -7.60 -10.77 2.87
C GLY A 246 -7.21 -9.94 1.65
N SER A 247 -5.92 -9.82 1.32
CA SER A 247 -5.43 -8.91 0.29
C SER A 247 -4.62 -9.64 -0.78
N SER A 248 -4.99 -9.45 -2.06
CA SER A 248 -4.21 -9.92 -3.22
C SER A 248 -3.11 -8.93 -3.65
N VAL A 249 -3.06 -7.73 -3.05
CA VAL A 249 -2.12 -6.67 -3.42
C VAL A 249 -1.13 -6.46 -2.28
N ALA A 250 0.09 -6.94 -2.48
CA ALA A 250 1.16 -6.90 -1.48
C ALA A 250 1.89 -5.55 -1.42
N ARG A 251 2.26 -5.01 -2.59
CA ARG A 251 3.30 -3.97 -2.72
C ARG A 251 2.80 -2.53 -2.68
N THR A 252 1.48 -2.34 -2.73
CA THR A 252 0.89 -1.01 -2.80
C THR A 252 -0.04 -0.82 -1.63
N GLN A 253 0.40 -0.06 -0.62
CA GLN A 253 -0.46 0.32 0.50
C GLN A 253 -1.72 1.01 -0.02
N HIS A 254 -2.87 0.40 0.26
CA HIS A 254 -4.15 0.89 -0.18
C HIS A 254 -5.23 0.58 0.85
N THR A 255 -6.22 1.45 0.90
CA THR A 255 -7.46 1.20 1.65
C THR A 255 -8.59 0.95 0.66
N GLN A 256 -9.53 0.14 1.09
CA GLN A 256 -10.80 -0.10 0.44
C GLN A 256 -11.77 0.98 0.94
N VAL A 257 -12.51 1.60 0.02
CA VAL A 257 -13.55 2.59 0.33
C VAL A 257 -14.84 2.09 -0.30
N TRP A 258 -15.95 2.10 0.43
CA TRP A 258 -17.24 1.69 -0.13
C TRP A 258 -18.37 2.40 0.59
N ARG A 259 -19.50 2.54 -0.07
CA ARG A 259 -20.70 3.12 0.54
C ARG A 259 -21.20 2.20 1.65
N ALA A 260 -21.19 2.70 2.88
CA ALA A 260 -21.76 2.04 4.04
C ALA A 260 -21.73 2.93 5.29
N THR A 261 -22.55 2.54 6.25
CA THR A 261 -22.63 2.98 7.64
C THR A 261 -22.56 1.78 8.58
N VAL A 262 -22.50 2.02 9.89
CA VAL A 262 -22.62 0.96 10.89
C VAL A 262 -23.92 0.16 10.73
N GLN A 263 -25.02 0.82 10.36
CA GLN A 263 -26.34 0.21 10.19
C GLN A 263 -26.38 -0.86 9.09
N ASP A 264 -25.50 -0.74 8.10
CA ASP A 264 -25.42 -1.72 7.01
C ASP A 264 -24.79 -3.05 7.47
N TYR A 265 -24.21 -3.09 8.69
CA TYR A 265 -23.53 -4.24 9.25
C TYR A 265 -24.07 -4.62 10.63
N ASN A 266 -24.97 -5.62 10.67
CA ASN A 266 -25.58 -6.14 11.90
C ASN A 266 -24.59 -6.56 13.00
N VAL A 267 -23.36 -6.93 12.65
CA VAL A 267 -22.34 -7.30 13.64
C VAL A 267 -21.75 -6.06 14.33
N TYR A 268 -21.62 -4.93 13.62
CA TYR A 268 -21.06 -3.69 14.16
C TYR A 268 -22.07 -2.87 14.98
N THR A 269 -23.37 -3.12 14.80
CA THR A 269 -24.43 -2.53 15.64
C THR A 269 -24.54 -3.16 17.01
N ARG A 270 -23.95 -4.35 17.25
CA ARG A 270 -24.02 -5.04 18.54
C ARG A 270 -23.37 -4.22 19.64
N VAL A 271 -23.96 -4.28 20.83
CA VAL A 271 -23.46 -3.64 22.05
C VAL A 271 -23.33 -4.72 23.11
N ASN A 272 -22.23 -4.72 23.85
CA ASN A 272 -22.00 -5.61 24.97
C ASN A 272 -21.99 -4.80 26.28
N ARG A 273 -20.87 -4.15 26.62
CA ARG A 273 -20.72 -3.31 27.81
C ARG A 273 -19.75 -2.17 27.51
N PRO A 274 -20.16 -1.18 26.70
CA PRO A 274 -19.30 -0.07 26.33
C PRO A 274 -18.90 0.72 27.59
N HIS A 275 -17.60 0.97 27.73
CA HIS A 275 -17.04 1.82 28.77
C HIS A 275 -16.49 3.10 28.14
N TYR A 276 -16.69 4.25 28.80
CA TYR A 276 -16.18 5.51 28.31
C TYR A 276 -14.78 5.76 28.87
N TYR A 277 -13.81 6.02 27.99
CA TYR A 277 -12.42 6.29 28.33
C TYR A 277 -12.11 7.76 28.07
N PRO A 278 -12.04 8.61 29.12
CA PRO A 278 -11.80 10.05 28.96
C PRO A 278 -10.48 10.37 28.25
N ALA A 279 -9.43 9.57 28.49
CA ALA A 279 -8.09 9.78 27.92
C ALA A 279 -8.10 9.84 26.38
N ILE A 280 -9.04 9.14 25.74
CA ILE A 280 -9.17 9.07 24.28
C ILE A 280 -10.53 9.59 23.79
N ASN A 281 -11.34 10.17 24.68
CA ASN A 281 -12.68 10.69 24.39
C ASN A 281 -13.54 9.70 23.57
N ALA A 282 -13.56 8.42 23.99
CA ALA A 282 -14.19 7.34 23.25
C ALA A 282 -14.99 6.40 24.15
N HIS A 283 -16.08 5.86 23.61
CA HIS A 283 -16.66 4.63 24.15
C HIS A 283 -15.98 3.42 23.52
N VAL A 284 -15.50 2.50 24.34
CA VAL A 284 -14.84 1.26 23.90
C VAL A 284 -15.68 0.06 24.35
N ASP A 285 -15.96 -0.84 23.44
CA ASP A 285 -16.72 -2.06 23.67
C ASP A 285 -15.99 -3.25 23.05
N VAL A 286 -15.97 -4.40 23.73
CA VAL A 286 -15.39 -5.64 23.19
C VAL A 286 -16.54 -6.56 22.80
N ILE A 287 -16.69 -6.77 21.49
CA ILE A 287 -17.79 -7.53 20.91
C ILE A 287 -17.31 -8.93 20.57
N GLN A 288 -17.78 -9.91 21.33
CA GLN A 288 -17.57 -11.31 21.01
C GLN A 288 -18.49 -11.73 19.85
N VAL A 289 -17.90 -12.29 18.80
CA VAL A 289 -18.62 -12.80 17.62
C VAL A 289 -18.53 -14.32 17.54
N GLY A 290 -17.34 -14.86 17.79
CA GLY A 290 -17.07 -16.28 17.91
C GLY A 290 -17.59 -16.89 19.21
N SER A 291 -17.42 -18.20 19.35
CA SER A 291 -17.72 -18.94 20.58
C SER A 291 -16.71 -18.70 21.70
N LYS A 292 -15.51 -18.20 21.37
CA LYS A 292 -14.44 -17.89 22.34
C LYS A 292 -14.20 -16.39 22.48
N ALA A 293 -13.64 -15.99 23.62
CA ALA A 293 -13.30 -14.59 23.90
C ALA A 293 -12.33 -13.98 22.88
N ASP A 294 -11.36 -14.76 22.38
CA ASP A 294 -10.41 -14.33 21.34
C ASP A 294 -11.10 -14.10 19.97
N GLY A 295 -12.28 -14.70 19.74
CA GLY A 295 -13.11 -14.48 18.56
C GLY A 295 -13.91 -13.18 18.66
N SER A 296 -13.23 -12.07 18.90
CA SER A 296 -13.84 -10.76 19.15
C SER A 296 -13.23 -9.64 18.30
N PHE A 297 -13.87 -8.48 18.32
CA PHE A 297 -13.27 -7.23 17.87
C PHE A 297 -13.52 -6.14 18.90
N ILE A 298 -12.63 -5.16 18.92
CA ILE A 298 -12.80 -3.94 19.71
C ILE A 298 -13.57 -2.94 18.85
N LYS A 299 -14.59 -2.34 19.43
CA LYS A 299 -15.42 -1.30 18.83
C LYS A 299 -15.20 0.01 19.57
N PHE A 300 -14.67 1.00 18.88
CA PHE A 300 -14.54 2.36 19.36
C PHE A 300 -15.67 3.21 18.78
N THR A 301 -16.33 4.01 19.61
CA THR A 301 -17.27 5.04 19.17
C THR A 301 -16.74 6.40 19.61
N VAL A 302 -16.49 7.28 18.64
CA VAL A 302 -15.81 8.58 18.84
C VAL A 302 -16.48 9.69 18.05
N ASP A 303 -16.47 10.90 18.59
CA ASP A 303 -16.99 12.07 17.88
C ASP A 303 -16.02 12.57 16.79
N ASP A 304 -14.72 12.48 17.07
CA ASP A 304 -13.66 12.77 16.09
C ASP A 304 -12.74 11.57 15.92
N VAL A 305 -12.91 10.87 14.80
CA VAL A 305 -12.07 9.73 14.41
C VAL A 305 -10.60 10.09 14.20
N CYS A 306 -10.33 11.39 14.06
CA CYS A 306 -8.99 11.93 14.00
C CYS A 306 -8.61 12.69 15.28
N ASP A 307 -9.16 12.42 16.47
CA ASP A 307 -8.57 12.97 17.69
C ASP A 307 -7.12 12.46 17.90
N TYR A 308 -6.21 13.31 18.39
CA TYR A 308 -4.79 12.93 18.54
C TYR A 308 -4.59 11.79 19.54
N ASN A 309 -5.20 11.88 20.72
CA ASN A 309 -5.05 10.87 21.77
C ASN A 309 -5.67 9.55 21.32
N PHE A 310 -6.80 9.61 20.62
CA PHE A 310 -7.43 8.44 20.02
C PHE A 310 -6.52 7.74 18.99
N VAL A 311 -5.91 8.50 18.07
CA VAL A 311 -4.98 7.95 17.08
C VAL A 311 -3.76 7.32 17.77
N VAL A 312 -3.16 8.00 18.75
CA VAL A 312 -2.04 7.46 19.56
C VAL A 312 -2.43 6.14 20.20
N ALA A 313 -3.60 6.07 20.85
CA ALA A 313 -4.04 4.89 21.57
C ALA A 313 -4.29 3.69 20.66
N ILE A 314 -4.94 3.87 19.50
CA ILE A 314 -5.16 2.74 18.57
C ILE A 314 -3.85 2.32 17.90
N THR A 315 -2.94 3.25 17.59
CA THR A 315 -1.61 2.90 17.09
C THR A 315 -0.80 2.12 18.14
N ASP A 316 -0.91 2.51 19.41
CA ASP A 316 -0.29 1.79 20.54
C ASP A 316 -0.86 0.37 20.70
N LEU A 317 -2.19 0.22 20.68
CA LEU A 317 -2.85 -1.09 20.69
C LEU A 317 -2.29 -2.01 19.59
N ARG A 318 -2.16 -1.51 18.36
CA ARG A 318 -1.54 -2.29 17.26
C ARG A 318 -0.11 -2.69 17.60
N MET A 319 0.71 -1.76 18.10
CA MET A 319 2.10 -2.07 18.44
C MET A 319 2.21 -3.07 19.60
N LYS A 320 1.33 -2.99 20.60
CA LYS A 320 1.24 -3.96 21.69
C LYS A 320 0.91 -5.34 21.15
N MET A 321 -0.08 -5.46 20.27
CA MET A 321 -0.41 -6.72 19.58
C MET A 321 0.77 -7.30 18.80
N LEU A 322 1.44 -6.49 17.98
CA LEU A 322 2.61 -6.93 17.23
C LEU A 322 3.73 -7.44 18.17
N LYS A 323 4.02 -6.73 19.26
CA LYS A 323 5.06 -7.12 20.22
C LYS A 323 4.68 -8.40 20.98
N SER A 324 3.44 -8.51 21.45
CA SER A 324 2.96 -9.68 22.21
C SER A 324 2.96 -10.96 21.40
N PHE A 325 2.79 -10.88 20.07
CA PHE A 325 2.62 -12.05 19.22
C PHE A 325 3.78 -12.31 18.24
N GLY A 326 4.91 -11.63 18.38
CA GLY A 326 6.11 -11.90 17.58
C GLY A 326 6.10 -11.28 16.18
N GLY A 327 5.43 -10.15 16.02
CA GLY A 327 5.48 -9.31 14.83
C GLY A 327 4.41 -9.62 13.79
N PRO A 328 4.44 -8.87 12.66
CA PRO A 328 3.35 -8.86 11.69
C PRO A 328 3.26 -10.15 10.85
N HIS A 329 4.27 -11.02 10.88
CA HIS A 329 4.21 -12.34 10.25
C HIS A 329 3.38 -13.35 11.06
N ARG A 330 3.03 -13.02 12.31
CA ARG A 330 2.31 -13.91 13.24
C ARG A 330 0.92 -13.38 13.60
N VAL A 331 0.72 -12.07 13.52
CA VAL A 331 -0.55 -11.41 13.83
C VAL A 331 -0.78 -10.28 12.83
N ASP A 332 -2.03 -10.12 12.41
CA ASP A 332 -2.47 -9.02 11.57
C ASP A 332 -3.72 -8.38 12.16
N LEU A 333 -4.10 -7.20 11.69
CA LEU A 333 -5.29 -6.49 12.15
C LEU A 333 -6.19 -6.16 10.97
N ASN A 334 -7.48 -6.45 11.11
CA ASN A 334 -8.49 -5.88 10.24
C ASN A 334 -9.07 -4.64 10.91
N VAL A 335 -8.85 -3.47 10.31
CA VAL A 335 -9.32 -2.18 10.82
C VAL A 335 -10.28 -1.56 9.82
N VAL A 336 -11.48 -1.20 10.31
CA VAL A 336 -12.51 -0.53 9.53
C VAL A 336 -13.03 0.68 10.29
N ALA A 337 -13.09 1.84 9.64
CA ALA A 337 -13.68 3.06 10.16
C ALA A 337 -14.88 3.46 9.31
N MET A 338 -15.96 3.90 9.95
CA MET A 338 -17.20 4.29 9.28
C MET A 338 -18.00 5.27 10.13
N HIS A 339 -18.99 5.94 9.54
CA HIS A 339 -19.94 6.79 10.26
C HIS A 339 -21.08 5.94 10.85
N ASP A 340 -21.55 6.30 12.05
CA ASP A 340 -22.65 5.64 12.74
C ASP A 340 -24.05 6.04 12.23
N GLY A 341 -24.12 6.70 11.08
CA GLY A 341 -25.38 7.24 10.52
C GLY A 341 -25.98 8.44 11.28
N ASN A 342 -25.41 8.85 12.42
CA ASN A 342 -25.92 9.92 13.27
C ASN A 342 -24.89 11.05 13.47
N LYS A 343 -23.99 10.95 14.47
CA LYS A 343 -23.06 12.03 14.86
C LYS A 343 -21.67 11.55 15.27
N SER A 344 -21.41 10.25 15.21
CA SER A 344 -20.17 9.66 15.69
C SER A 344 -19.58 8.74 14.63
N TYR A 345 -18.30 8.45 14.77
CA TYR A 345 -17.61 7.46 14.00
C TYR A 345 -17.47 6.19 14.81
N VAL A 346 -17.50 5.06 14.11
CA VAL A 346 -17.17 3.76 14.66
C VAL A 346 -15.91 3.23 14.01
N VAL A 347 -14.96 2.82 14.82
CA VAL A 347 -13.74 2.13 14.39
C VAL A 347 -13.77 0.72 14.98
N THR A 348 -13.64 -0.29 14.14
CA THR A 348 -13.51 -1.68 14.56
C THR A 348 -12.09 -2.16 14.35
N VAL A 349 -11.56 -2.87 15.35
CA VAL A 349 -10.23 -3.47 15.31
C VAL A 349 -10.37 -4.95 15.65
N CYS A 350 -10.13 -5.81 14.67
CA CYS A 350 -10.15 -7.25 14.84
C CYS A 350 -8.73 -7.81 14.70
N VAL A 351 -8.27 -8.56 15.72
CA VAL A 351 -6.93 -9.14 15.78
C VAL A 351 -6.98 -10.55 15.21
N LEU A 352 -6.13 -10.83 14.23
CA LEU A 352 -6.18 -12.04 13.42
C LEU A 352 -4.85 -12.79 13.46
N SER A 353 -4.91 -14.12 13.49
CA SER A 353 -3.77 -14.96 13.18
C SER A 353 -3.39 -14.85 11.71
N GLN A 354 -2.10 -14.91 11.42
CA GLN A 354 -1.62 -14.98 10.05
C GLN A 354 -1.76 -16.40 9.51
N LEU A 355 -2.86 -16.70 8.81
CA LEU A 355 -3.08 -18.05 8.28
C LEU A 355 -2.01 -18.45 7.24
N GLU A 356 -1.72 -19.74 7.19
CA GLU A 356 -0.80 -20.36 6.25
C GLU A 356 -1.59 -21.05 5.14
N GLU A 357 -1.24 -20.74 3.88
CA GLU A 357 -1.82 -21.42 2.73
C GLU A 357 -1.07 -22.73 2.46
N PHE A 358 -1.80 -23.81 2.19
CA PHE A 358 -1.23 -25.10 1.79
C PHE A 358 -2.14 -25.80 0.78
N VAL A 359 -1.60 -26.80 0.08
CA VAL A 359 -2.39 -27.68 -0.79
C VAL A 359 -2.66 -28.98 -0.05
N SER A 360 -3.93 -29.33 0.13
CA SER A 360 -4.33 -30.59 0.75
C SER A 360 -3.79 -31.76 -0.07
N PRO A 361 -2.97 -32.66 0.51
CA PRO A 361 -2.48 -33.84 -0.21
C PRO A 361 -3.60 -34.78 -0.64
N GLU A 362 -4.70 -34.83 0.14
CA GLU A 362 -5.83 -35.73 -0.09
C GLU A 362 -6.77 -35.25 -1.19
N THR A 363 -7.04 -33.94 -1.24
CA THR A 363 -8.04 -33.36 -2.15
C THR A 363 -7.45 -32.52 -3.29
N GLY A 364 -6.16 -32.17 -3.19
CA GLY A 364 -5.50 -31.23 -4.11
C GLY A 364 -5.99 -29.78 -3.99
N LEU A 365 -6.87 -29.48 -3.03
CA LEU A 365 -7.44 -28.15 -2.85
C LEU A 365 -6.49 -27.23 -2.09
N LYS A 366 -6.45 -25.96 -2.49
CA LYS A 366 -5.79 -24.90 -1.73
C LYS A 366 -6.63 -24.57 -0.49
N LEU A 367 -6.07 -24.82 0.69
CA LEU A 367 -6.69 -24.58 1.98
C LEU A 367 -5.83 -23.61 2.82
N THR A 368 -6.43 -23.09 3.88
CA THR A 368 -5.72 -22.32 4.89
C THR A 368 -5.67 -23.08 6.21
N ARG A 369 -4.62 -22.81 7.00
CA ARG A 369 -4.44 -23.30 8.36
C ARG A 369 -4.17 -22.12 9.29
N ASN A 370 -4.80 -22.11 10.47
CA ASN A 370 -4.40 -21.22 11.55
C ASN A 370 -3.18 -21.85 12.26
N PRO A 371 -1.96 -21.27 12.14
CA PRO A 371 -0.76 -21.87 12.72
C PRO A 371 -0.77 -21.90 14.25
N ASP A 372 -1.53 -21.02 14.90
CA ASP A 372 -1.60 -20.95 16.36
C ASP A 372 -2.50 -22.04 16.97
N THR A 373 -3.45 -22.57 16.20
CA THR A 373 -4.37 -23.63 16.67
C THR A 373 -4.16 -24.98 15.98
N GLY A 374 -3.41 -25.00 14.87
CA GLY A 374 -3.21 -26.17 14.01
C GLY A 374 -4.45 -26.54 13.18
N LYS A 375 -5.58 -25.85 13.36
CA LYS A 375 -6.84 -26.14 12.68
C LYS A 375 -6.88 -25.53 11.28
N THR A 376 -7.65 -26.16 10.42
CA THR A 376 -7.90 -25.78 9.03
C THR A 376 -9.29 -25.19 8.86
N SER A 377 -9.55 -24.56 7.73
CA SER A 377 -10.88 -24.07 7.39
C SER A 377 -11.95 -25.18 7.39
N VAL A 378 -11.56 -26.43 7.06
CA VAL A 378 -12.45 -27.60 7.04
C VAL A 378 -12.91 -27.98 8.45
N ASP A 379 -12.06 -27.86 9.46
CA ASP A 379 -12.40 -28.15 10.86
C ASP A 379 -13.50 -27.23 11.41
N PHE A 380 -13.71 -26.09 10.76
CA PHE A 380 -14.74 -25.11 11.07
C PHE A 380 -15.88 -25.10 10.04
N ASP A 381 -15.92 -26.05 9.10
CA ASP A 381 -16.89 -26.09 8.00
C ASP A 381 -16.96 -24.75 7.23
N LEU A 382 -15.79 -24.15 7.01
CA LEU A 382 -15.61 -22.95 6.20
C LEU A 382 -15.16 -23.36 4.80
N ARG A 383 -16.01 -23.11 3.81
CA ARG A 383 -15.72 -23.37 2.40
C ARG A 383 -14.69 -22.36 1.86
N SER A 384 -13.98 -22.76 0.80
CA SER A 384 -13.04 -21.89 0.08
C SER A 384 -13.72 -20.58 -0.31
N GLY A 385 -13.13 -19.45 0.12
CA GLY A 385 -13.67 -18.12 -0.08
C GLY A 385 -14.33 -17.50 1.16
N TYR A 386 -14.64 -18.29 2.19
CA TYR A 386 -15.15 -17.83 3.50
C TYR A 386 -14.15 -17.99 4.63
N ASP A 387 -12.96 -18.50 4.34
CA ASP A 387 -11.94 -18.91 5.30
C ASP A 387 -11.00 -17.77 5.71
N ARG A 388 -11.38 -16.52 5.48
CA ARG A 388 -10.56 -15.35 5.80
C ARG A 388 -11.40 -14.14 6.15
N ILE A 389 -10.92 -13.37 7.11
CA ILE A 389 -11.47 -12.05 7.41
C ILE A 389 -10.78 -11.00 6.52
N ASP A 390 -11.60 -10.20 5.86
CA ASP A 390 -11.24 -8.96 5.18
C ASP A 390 -12.20 -7.85 5.61
N THR A 391 -12.02 -6.65 5.06
CA THR A 391 -12.80 -5.46 5.45
C THR A 391 -14.30 -5.59 5.22
N GLN A 392 -14.76 -6.46 4.32
CA GLN A 392 -16.17 -6.75 4.08
C GLN A 392 -16.66 -7.94 4.92
N LYS A 393 -15.89 -9.03 4.93
CA LYS A 393 -16.28 -10.28 5.61
C LYS A 393 -16.29 -10.16 7.12
N SER A 394 -15.46 -9.28 7.70
CA SER A 394 -15.54 -8.95 9.14
C SER A 394 -16.91 -8.39 9.53
N GLY A 395 -17.57 -7.66 8.63
CA GLY A 395 -18.93 -7.13 8.79
C GLY A 395 -20.04 -8.15 8.51
N GLY A 396 -19.70 -9.34 8.01
CA GLY A 396 -20.65 -10.36 7.56
C GLY A 396 -21.07 -10.23 6.10
N ASN A 397 -20.38 -9.42 5.29
CA ASN A 397 -20.63 -9.35 3.86
C ASN A 397 -19.79 -10.39 3.11
N PHE A 398 -20.46 -11.39 2.53
CA PHE A 398 -19.85 -12.52 1.85
C PHE A 398 -20.08 -12.44 0.34
N GLN A 399 -19.01 -12.57 -0.44
CA GLN A 399 -19.13 -12.77 -1.89
C GLN A 399 -19.60 -14.19 -2.16
N VAL A 400 -20.80 -14.31 -2.74
CA VAL A 400 -21.44 -15.59 -3.05
C VAL A 400 -21.59 -15.72 -4.57
N TYR A 401 -21.05 -16.79 -5.14
CA TYR A 401 -21.00 -16.99 -6.59
C TYR A 401 -22.00 -18.05 -7.08
N THR A 402 -22.77 -18.67 -6.18
CA THR A 402 -23.77 -19.69 -6.51
C THR A 402 -25.03 -19.50 -5.67
N THR A 403 -26.18 -19.90 -6.21
CA THR A 403 -27.48 -19.84 -5.50
C THR A 403 -27.43 -20.63 -4.18
N MET A 404 -26.82 -21.82 -4.18
CA MET A 404 -26.66 -22.62 -2.97
C MET A 404 -25.83 -21.89 -1.91
N ALA A 405 -24.74 -21.23 -2.31
CA ALA A 405 -23.90 -20.45 -1.39
C ALA A 405 -24.66 -19.23 -0.83
N PHE A 406 -25.48 -18.57 -1.66
CA PHE A 406 -26.36 -17.49 -1.24
C PHE A 406 -27.39 -17.99 -0.21
N ASP A 407 -28.09 -19.09 -0.50
CA ASP A 407 -29.10 -19.66 0.40
C ASP A 407 -28.49 -20.06 1.76
N THR A 408 -27.29 -20.66 1.75
CA THR A 408 -26.56 -20.97 2.97
C THR A 408 -26.18 -19.70 3.74
N ALA A 409 -25.67 -18.66 3.06
CA ALA A 409 -25.32 -17.40 3.72
C ALA A 409 -26.53 -16.69 4.33
N VAL A 410 -27.68 -16.71 3.65
CA VAL A 410 -28.94 -16.14 4.17
C VAL A 410 -29.45 -16.91 5.39
N LYS A 411 -29.38 -18.24 5.37
CA LYS A 411 -29.88 -19.10 6.47
C LYS A 411 -28.94 -19.14 7.67
N GLU A 412 -27.63 -19.18 7.44
CA GLU A 412 -26.61 -19.47 8.46
C GLU A 412 -25.63 -18.32 8.72
N GLY A 413 -25.81 -17.15 8.10
CA GLY A 413 -24.78 -16.08 8.08
C GLY A 413 -24.16 -15.75 9.43
N LYS A 414 -24.95 -15.67 10.51
CA LYS A 414 -24.43 -15.47 11.88
C LYS A 414 -23.53 -16.62 12.35
N ALA A 415 -23.92 -17.86 12.08
CA ALA A 415 -23.15 -19.05 12.45
C ALA A 415 -21.86 -19.17 11.62
N ILE A 416 -21.91 -18.84 10.33
CA ILE A 416 -20.72 -18.76 9.47
C ILE A 416 -19.75 -17.71 10.03
N LEU A 417 -20.25 -16.50 10.35
CA LEU A 417 -19.42 -15.44 10.90
C LEU A 417 -18.80 -15.82 12.25
N SER A 418 -19.55 -16.47 13.14
CA SER A 418 -19.01 -16.99 14.41
C SER A 418 -17.87 -17.98 14.19
N ARG A 419 -18.05 -18.96 13.28
CA ARG A 419 -17.03 -19.95 12.92
C ARG A 419 -15.79 -19.30 12.31
N LEU A 420 -15.99 -18.28 11.46
CA LEU A 420 -14.92 -17.50 10.87
C LEU A 420 -14.09 -16.75 11.92
N TYR A 421 -14.74 -16.11 12.89
CA TYR A 421 -14.03 -15.44 14.01
C TYR A 421 -13.29 -16.46 14.88
N ASP A 422 -13.87 -17.62 15.18
CA ASP A 422 -13.19 -18.67 15.96
C ASP A 422 -12.01 -19.30 15.20
N TYR A 423 -12.10 -19.39 13.87
CA TYR A 423 -11.05 -19.94 13.02
C TYR A 423 -9.87 -18.97 12.89
N THR A 424 -10.15 -17.68 12.71
CA THR A 424 -9.13 -16.66 12.38
C THR A 424 -8.58 -15.94 13.61
N CYS A 425 -9.15 -16.14 14.78
CA CYS A 425 -8.70 -15.47 15.99
C CYS A 425 -7.24 -15.79 16.34
N LYS A 426 -6.61 -14.81 17.00
CA LYS A 426 -5.30 -14.97 17.62
C LYS A 426 -5.46 -15.41 19.08
N PRO A 427 -5.09 -16.66 19.45
CA PRO A 427 -5.24 -17.12 20.83
C PRO A 427 -4.52 -16.22 21.83
N GLY A 428 -5.20 -15.85 22.91
CA GLY A 428 -4.69 -14.95 23.94
C GLY A 428 -4.83 -13.45 23.63
N CYS A 429 -5.38 -13.06 22.48
CA CYS A 429 -5.57 -11.64 22.16
C CYS A 429 -6.51 -10.96 23.15
N ALA A 430 -7.54 -11.65 23.66
CA ALA A 430 -8.46 -11.08 24.63
C ALA A 430 -7.75 -10.59 25.89
N LYS A 431 -6.72 -11.32 26.35
CA LYS A 431 -5.93 -10.92 27.52
C LYS A 431 -5.09 -9.68 27.25
N VAL A 432 -4.46 -9.60 26.08
CA VAL A 432 -3.70 -8.41 25.67
C VAL A 432 -4.59 -7.16 25.54
N ILE A 433 -5.83 -7.34 25.05
CA ILE A 433 -6.85 -6.27 25.01
C ILE A 433 -7.19 -5.81 26.41
N GLU A 434 -7.50 -6.74 27.32
CA GLU A 434 -7.83 -6.43 28.71
C GLU A 434 -6.69 -5.64 29.39
N ASP A 435 -5.46 -6.12 29.27
CA ASP A 435 -4.29 -5.46 29.86
C ASP A 435 -4.06 -4.06 29.26
N TRP A 436 -4.30 -3.88 27.96
CA TRP A 436 -4.25 -2.56 27.30
C TRP A 436 -5.33 -1.60 27.82
N LEU A 437 -6.55 -2.08 28.02
CA LEU A 437 -7.64 -1.26 28.57
C LEU A 437 -7.34 -0.82 30.01
N VAL A 438 -6.78 -1.71 30.82
CA VAL A 438 -6.35 -1.38 32.19
C VAL A 438 -5.25 -0.31 32.20
N GLU A 439 -4.27 -0.40 31.30
CA GLU A 439 -3.23 0.63 31.16
C GLU A 439 -3.81 1.98 30.70
N LEU A 440 -4.79 1.95 29.79
CA LEU A 440 -5.48 3.14 29.30
C LEU A 440 -6.26 3.86 30.41
N ASP A 441 -6.80 3.12 31.38
CA ASP A 441 -7.41 3.67 32.59
C ASP A 441 -6.38 4.14 33.62
N ALA A 442 -5.29 3.39 33.80
CA ALA A 442 -4.26 3.70 34.80
C ALA A 442 -3.45 4.97 34.47
N GLY A 443 -3.29 5.32 33.20
CA GLY A 443 -2.68 6.58 32.77
C GLY A 443 -3.45 7.85 33.21
N GLN A 444 -4.54 7.70 33.98
CA GLN A 444 -5.36 8.78 34.54
C GLN A 444 -5.07 9.08 36.03
N GLN A 445 -4.26 8.26 36.71
CA GLN A 445 -3.77 8.52 38.08
C GLN A 445 -2.38 9.13 38.03
#